data_AF-A0A5M8RNQ5-F1
#
_entry.id   AF-A0A5M8RNQ5-F1
#
_cell.length_a   1.000
_cell.length_b   1.000
_cell.length_c   1.000
_cell.angle_alpha   90.00
_cell.angle_beta   90.00
_cell.angle_gamma   90.00
#
_symmetry.space_group_name_H-M   'P 1'
#
loop_
_entity.id
_entity.type
_entity.pdbx_description
1 polymer ?
#
loop_
_entity_poly.entity_id
_entity_poly.type
_entity_poly.pdbx_seq_one_letter_code
_entity_poly.pdbx_strand_id
1 'polypeptide(L)' 'MNMIFFMISMLAFGTAFAIFISMMLNDGVKGLLDLSRKPVKWMSGAFVLYLVTFAAFILLS' A
#
# COMPACT_ATOMS: atom_id res chain seq x y z
N MET A 1 15.79 -14.55 4.26
CA MET A 1 14.32 -14.50 4.08
C MET A 1 13.70 -13.29 4.74
N ASN A 2 13.97 -13.03 6.02
CA ASN A 2 13.33 -11.95 6.79
C ASN A 2 13.57 -10.56 6.19
N MET A 3 14.80 -10.26 5.78
CA MET A 3 15.14 -8.98 5.12
C MET A 3 14.40 -8.79 3.78
N ILE A 4 14.08 -9.87 3.05
CA ILE A 4 13.33 -9.80 1.79
C ILE A 4 11.87 -9.42 2.08
N PHE A 5 11.23 -10.06 3.07
CA PHE A 5 9.87 -9.70 3.48
C PHE A 5 9.78 -8.26 3.94
N PHE A 6 10.77 -7.79 4.72
CA PHE A 6 10.86 -6.39 5.11
C PHE A 6 10.98 -5.46 3.90
N MET A 7 11.89 -5.72 2.96
CA MET A 7 12.04 -4.90 1.75
C MET A 7 10.77 -4.86 0.91
N ILE A 8 10.12 -6.00 0.69
CA ILE A 8 8.84 -6.05 -0.06
C ILE A 8 7.78 -5.24 0.67
N SER A 9 7.68 -5.36 2.00
CA SER A 9 6.70 -4.58 2.79
C SER A 9 6.92 -3.07 2.64
N MET A 10 8.17 -2.61 2.69
CA MET A 10 8.50 -1.20 2.55
C MET A 10 8.19 -0.67 1.14
N LEU A 11 8.45 -1.47 0.09
CA LEU A 11 8.10 -1.12 -1.29
C LEU A 11 6.58 -1.04 -1.49
N ALA A 12 5.84 -2.00 -0.92
CA ALA A 12 4.39 -2.03 -0.98
C ALA A 12 3.78 -0.82 -0.24
N PHE A 13 4.30 -0.50 0.94
CA PHE A 13 3.91 0.69 1.70
C PHE A 13 4.21 1.98 0.93
N GLY A 14 5.43 2.14 0.40
CA GLY A 14 5.81 3.31 -0.38
C GLY A 14 4.94 3.51 -1.61
N THR A 15 4.58 2.42 -2.30
CA THR A 15 3.67 2.45 -3.45
C THR A 15 2.26 2.89 -3.05
N ALA A 16 1.69 2.29 -1.99
CA ALA A 16 0.38 2.68 -1.48
C ALA A 16 0.36 4.16 -1.06
N PHE A 17 1.41 4.62 -0.38
CA PHE A 17 1.55 6.00 0.08
C PHE A 17 1.69 6.98 -1.08
N ALA A 18 2.49 6.66 -2.10
CA ALA A 18 2.63 7.50 -3.28
C ALA A 18 1.30 7.67 -4.03
N ILE A 19 0.53 6.59 -4.19
CA ILE A 19 -0.80 6.65 -4.80
C ILE A 19 -1.75 7.48 -3.94
N PHE A 20 -1.75 7.28 -2.61
CA PHE A 20 -2.56 8.06 -1.67
C PHE A 20 -2.30 9.57 -1.81
N ILE A 21 -1.02 9.98 -1.77
CA ILE A 21 -0.64 11.39 -1.90
C ILE A 21 -1.05 11.93 -3.27
N SER A 22 -0.80 11.19 -4.36
CA SER A 22 -1.20 11.59 -5.70
C SER A 22 -2.70 11.81 -5.82
N MET A 23 -3.52 10.91 -5.26
CA MET A 23 -4.97 11.05 -5.25
C MET A 23 -5.44 12.23 -4.38
N MET A 24 -4.83 12.39 -3.21
CA MET A 24 -5.16 13.49 -2.31
C MET A 24 -4.87 14.86 -2.95
N LEU A 25 -3.78 14.98 -3.71
CA LEU A 25 -3.40 16.21 -4.40
C LEU A 25 -4.30 16.50 -5.61
N ASN A 26 -4.73 15.48 -6.36
CA ASN A 26 -5.49 15.67 -7.60
C ASN A 26 -7.00 15.72 -7.39
N ASP A 27 -7.53 14.89 -6.49
CA ASP A 27 -8.97 14.67 -6.32
C ASP A 27 -9.48 15.02 -4.90
N GLY A 28 -8.57 15.39 -4.00
CA GLY A 28 -8.86 15.59 -2.59
C GLY A 28 -9.36 14.32 -1.90
N VAL A 29 -10.00 14.50 -0.74
CA VAL A 29 -10.52 13.37 0.06
C VAL A 29 -11.66 12.63 -0.64
N LYS A 30 -12.44 13.31 -1.50
CA LYS A 30 -13.53 12.67 -2.25
C LYS A 30 -13.03 11.58 -3.21
N GLY A 31 -11.90 11.80 -3.87
CA GLY A 31 -11.32 10.80 -4.77
C GLY A 31 -10.89 9.52 -4.05
N LEU A 32 -10.43 9.64 -2.80
CA LEU A 32 -10.00 8.51 -1.98
C LEU A 32 -11.16 7.60 -1.54
N LEU A 33 -12.37 8.16 -1.41
CA LEU A 33 -13.57 7.43 -0.98
C LEU A 33 -14.24 6.68 -2.14
N ASP A 34 -13.87 6.96 -3.38
CA ASP A 34 -14.41 6.27 -4.56
C ASP A 34 -13.66 4.96 -4.83
N LEU A 35 -14.07 3.91 -4.11
CA LEU A 35 -13.54 2.55 -4.21
C LEU A 35 -13.66 1.92 -5.61
N SER A 36 -14.47 2.51 -6.51
CA SER A 36 -14.58 2.01 -7.88
C SER A 36 -13.36 2.37 -8.73
N ARG A 37 -12.65 3.45 -8.38
CA ARG A 37 -11.52 3.98 -9.15
C ARG A 37 -10.33 3.04 -9.10
N LYS A 38 -9.70 2.84 -10.27
CA LYS A 38 -8.49 2.00 -10.40
C LYS A 38 -7.38 2.41 -9.41
N PRO A 39 -7.03 3.70 -9.23
CA PRO A 39 -6.01 4.10 -8.27
C PRO A 39 -6.29 3.65 -6.84
N VAL A 40 -7.54 3.76 -6.38
CA VAL A 40 -7.93 3.29 -5.03
C VAL A 40 -7.73 1.79 -4.89
N LYS A 41 -8.08 1.01 -5.92
CA LYS A 41 -7.86 -0.44 -5.94
C LYS A 41 -6.37 -0.81 -5.89
N TRP A 42 -5.53 -0.08 -6.64
CA TRP A 42 -4.08 -0.25 -6.60
C TRP A 42 -3.49 0.10 -5.22
N MET A 43 -3.92 1.23 -4.64
CA MET A 43 -3.53 1.64 -3.31
C MET A 43 -3.91 0.61 -2.25
N SER A 44 -5.17 0.15 -2.25
CA SER A 44 -5.65 -0.85 -1.30
C SER A 44 -4.94 -2.19 -1.49
N GLY A 45 -4.68 -2.59 -2.74
CA GLY A 45 -3.95 -3.83 -3.04
C GLY A 45 -2.50 -3.79 -2.55
N ALA A 46 -1.80 -2.69 -2.81
CA ALA A 46 -0.45 -2.47 -2.30
C ALA A 46 -0.43 -2.41 -0.76
N PHE A 47 -1.44 -1.80 -0.14
CA PHE A 47 -1.55 -1.76 1.31
C PHE A 47 -1.80 -3.15 1.93
N VAL A 48 -2.65 -3.97 1.32
CA VAL A 48 -2.85 -5.36 1.76
C VAL A 48 -1.56 -6.17 1.62
N LEU A 49 -0.84 -6.01 0.51
CA LEU A 49 0.46 -6.67 0.31
C LEU A 49 1.47 -6.25 1.39
N TYR A 50 1.51 -4.96 1.74
CA TYR A 50 2.30 -4.47 2.87
C TYR A 50 1.93 -5.19 4.17
N LEU A 51 0.64 -5.26 4.53
CA LEU A 51 0.21 -5.93 5.76
C LEU A 51 0.62 -7.41 5.80
N VAL A 52 0.41 -8.14 4.71
CA VAL A 52 0.73 -9.58 4.64
C VAL A 52 2.23 -9.81 4.74
N THR A 53 3.03 -9.04 3.99
CA THR A 53 4.49 -9.21 3.97
C THR A 53 5.16 -8.71 5.25
N PHE A 54 4.62 -7.66 5.87
CA PHE A 54 5.07 -7.19 7.18
C PHE A 54 4.70 -8.16 8.30
N ALA A 55 3.49 -8.73 8.28
CA ALA A 55 3.10 -9.79 9.21
C ALA A 55 3.99 -11.03 9.04
N ALA A 56 4.28 -11.44 7.80
CA ALA A 56 5.21 -12.53 7.52
C ALA A 56 6.62 -12.22 8.03
N PHE A 57 7.09 -10.98 7.87
CA PHE A 57 8.36 -10.55 8.45
C PHE A 57 8.36 -10.71 9.97
N ILE A 58 7.33 -10.27 10.68
CA ILE A 58 7.26 -10.38 12.15
C ILE A 58 7.19 -11.84 12.61
N LEU A 59 6.36 -12.67 11.97
CA LEU A 59 6.08 -14.04 12.41
C LEU A 59 7.18 -15.05 12.03
N LEU A 60 7.92 -14.78 10.96
CA LEU A 60 9.01 -15.64 10.47
C LEU A 60 10.41 -15.12 10.84
N SER A 61 10.49 -13.97 11.54
CA SER A 61 11.73 -13.46 12.13
C SER A 61 11.97 -14.01 13.53
#